data_AF-A0A4Y9USN6-F1
#
_entry.id   AF-A0A4Y9USN6-F1
#
_cell.length_a   1.000
_cell.length_b   1.000
_cell.length_c   1.000
_cell.angle_alpha   90.00
_cell.angle_beta   90.00
_cell.angle_gamma   90.00
#
_symmetry.space_group_name_H-M   'P 1'
#
loop_
_entity.id
_entity.type
_entity.pdbx_description
1 polymer ?
#
loop_
_entity_poly.entity_id
_entity_poly.type
_entity_poly.pdbx_seq_one_letter_code
_entity_poly.pdbx_strand_id
1 'polypeptide(L)'
;MKPRSATPMVAALLGACLCSGALAAPISLSIIDTGGDLASVQTIIENYKKANPDKVSEIKIQRAPAPELPAKIKAQQDAGRLDINLVLTGQDGGALLAQNGQLIAIPDYQKNFPRDGLTDAGKALYDEGKGVLIPSVGNAGGPVLIYNPAKVPSPPKTAQELLTWVKANPGKFMYARPANSGPGRAILQGFAFILGDSKPLDPEKGWDKSWDFLKELGKSVEYYPTGTAITLKEFAQGQRWMIAGIMEWDMKPRAQSVIPPDSKIAILENTTLVVDGHYWCIPKGVPQEQVDVIVDLMKFMWKPEQQALTWKAFIGPVVKAAALASAPKDIQDEVKEFWRPEYDQIGTKWKVSPPLGVTELSYAMERWDREVGADQVKK
;
A
#
# COMPACT_ATOMS: atom_id res chain seq x y z
N MET A 1 28.63 -88.19 -39.58
CA MET A 1 27.85 -87.32 -38.67
C MET A 1 28.75 -86.22 -38.14
N LYS A 2 28.47 -84.96 -38.49
CA LYS A 2 29.04 -83.76 -37.86
C LYS A 2 27.90 -82.75 -37.78
N PRO A 3 27.52 -82.23 -36.60
CA PRO A 3 26.75 -81.01 -36.52
C PRO A 3 27.68 -79.84 -36.19
N ARG A 4 27.57 -78.77 -36.99
CA ARG A 4 27.97 -77.42 -36.63
C ARG A 4 26.87 -76.86 -35.72
N SER A 5 27.22 -76.29 -34.57
CA SER A 5 26.30 -75.51 -33.74
C SER A 5 26.76 -74.04 -33.69
N ALA A 6 25.77 -73.15 -33.82
CA ALA A 6 25.88 -71.73 -34.09
C ALA A 6 26.26 -70.89 -32.86
N THR A 7 26.94 -69.79 -33.11
CA THR A 7 27.21 -68.69 -32.18
C THR A 7 25.96 -67.79 -32.06
N PRO A 8 25.53 -67.34 -30.86
CA PRO A 8 24.46 -66.37 -30.76
C PRO A 8 25.00 -64.94 -30.85
N MET A 9 24.32 -64.12 -31.64
CA MET A 9 24.53 -62.69 -31.83
C MET A 9 23.79 -61.94 -30.72
N VAL A 10 24.51 -61.17 -29.90
CA VAL A 10 23.95 -60.31 -28.85
C VAL A 10 23.53 -58.99 -29.48
N ALA A 11 22.23 -58.71 -29.50
CA ALA A 11 21.68 -57.41 -29.89
C ALA A 11 21.72 -56.45 -28.69
N ALA A 12 22.46 -55.35 -28.82
CA ALA A 12 22.47 -54.25 -27.86
C ALA A 12 21.25 -53.33 -28.13
N LEU A 13 20.29 -53.29 -27.20
CA LEU A 13 19.27 -52.25 -27.16
C LEU A 13 19.86 -51.00 -26.49
N LEU A 14 20.09 -49.94 -27.27
CA LEU A 14 20.26 -48.59 -26.74
C LEU A 14 18.90 -48.05 -26.30
N GLY A 15 18.68 -47.98 -24.99
CA GLY A 15 17.56 -47.24 -24.40
C GLY A 15 17.83 -45.73 -24.48
N ALA A 16 17.05 -45.01 -25.27
CA ALA A 16 17.02 -43.56 -25.25
C ALA A 16 16.36 -43.08 -23.94
N CYS A 17 17.16 -42.51 -23.03
CA CYS A 17 16.68 -41.86 -21.83
C CYS A 17 16.07 -40.51 -22.20
N LEU A 18 14.76 -40.48 -22.44
CA LEU A 18 13.99 -39.24 -22.49
C LEU A 18 14.00 -38.63 -21.09
N CYS A 19 14.82 -37.60 -20.88
CA CYS A 19 14.68 -36.69 -19.74
C CYS A 19 13.41 -35.87 -19.93
N SER A 20 12.26 -36.42 -19.55
CA SER A 20 11.09 -35.63 -19.21
C SER A 20 11.44 -34.84 -17.95
N GLY A 21 11.79 -33.55 -18.12
CA GLY A 21 11.96 -32.64 -16.99
C GLY A 21 10.70 -32.65 -16.14
N ALA A 22 10.79 -33.20 -14.94
CA ALA A 22 9.70 -33.18 -13.99
C ALA A 22 9.36 -31.72 -13.68
N LEU A 23 8.12 -31.31 -13.91
CA LEU A 23 7.61 -30.01 -13.47
C LEU A 23 7.83 -29.91 -11.95
N ALA A 24 8.37 -28.76 -11.49
CA ALA A 24 8.54 -28.51 -10.07
C ALA A 24 7.19 -28.63 -9.34
N ALA A 25 7.20 -29.18 -8.13
CA ALA A 25 5.96 -29.38 -7.37
C ALA A 25 5.31 -28.02 -7.02
N PRO A 26 3.97 -27.90 -7.04
CA PRO A 26 3.28 -26.67 -6.69
C PRO A 26 3.61 -26.21 -5.26
N ILE A 27 3.94 -24.93 -5.09
CA ILE A 27 4.38 -24.38 -3.79
C ILE A 27 3.20 -23.91 -2.92
N SER A 28 3.40 -23.86 -1.61
CA SER A 28 2.52 -23.16 -0.67
C SER A 28 3.02 -21.73 -0.51
N LEU A 29 2.18 -20.74 -0.81
CA LEU A 29 2.51 -19.33 -0.64
C LEU A 29 2.02 -18.82 0.70
N SER A 30 2.88 -18.14 1.44
CA SER A 30 2.59 -17.43 2.68
C SER A 30 2.67 -15.93 2.44
N ILE A 31 1.53 -15.28 2.50
CA ILE A 31 1.35 -13.85 2.27
C ILE A 31 1.04 -13.17 3.60
N ILE A 32 1.70 -12.06 3.88
CA ILE A 32 1.35 -11.18 5.00
C ILE A 32 0.91 -9.82 4.49
N ASP A 33 -0.27 -9.38 4.91
CA ASP A 33 -0.82 -8.06 4.61
C ASP A 33 -0.63 -7.14 5.82
N THR A 34 0.08 -6.04 5.59
CA THR A 34 0.34 -4.99 6.58
C THR A 34 -0.18 -3.63 6.14
N GLY A 35 -0.45 -3.46 4.85
CA GLY A 35 -0.98 -2.21 4.29
C GLY A 35 -2.49 -2.15 4.18
N GLY A 36 -3.18 -3.30 4.27
CA GLY A 36 -4.60 -3.41 3.93
C GLY A 36 -4.82 -3.65 2.43
N ASP A 37 -3.76 -3.93 1.67
CA ASP A 37 -3.79 -4.12 0.22
C ASP A 37 -4.59 -5.35 -0.19
N LEU A 38 -4.71 -6.33 0.71
CA LEU A 38 -5.51 -7.51 0.45
C LEU A 38 -6.96 -7.16 0.07
N ALA A 39 -7.51 -6.07 0.61
CA ALA A 39 -8.83 -5.59 0.24
C ALA A 39 -8.94 -5.15 -1.24
N SER A 40 -7.82 -4.87 -1.90
CA SER A 40 -7.72 -4.53 -3.32
C SER A 40 -7.42 -5.74 -4.20
N VAL A 41 -6.60 -6.69 -3.71
CA VAL A 41 -6.02 -7.74 -4.55
C VAL A 41 -6.47 -9.17 -4.24
N GLN A 42 -7.27 -9.39 -3.19
CA GLN A 42 -7.66 -10.74 -2.77
C GLN A 42 -8.28 -11.56 -3.91
N THR A 43 -9.28 -11.02 -4.61
CA THR A 43 -9.92 -11.69 -5.75
C THR A 43 -8.91 -12.04 -6.85
N ILE A 44 -7.91 -11.19 -7.06
CA ILE A 44 -6.88 -11.40 -8.08
C ILE A 44 -5.94 -12.55 -7.68
N ILE A 45 -5.53 -12.60 -6.41
CA ILE A 45 -4.72 -13.70 -5.85
C ILE A 45 -5.47 -15.02 -5.97
N GLU A 46 -6.77 -15.04 -5.69
CA GLU A 46 -7.65 -16.20 -5.87
C GLU A 46 -7.75 -16.62 -7.35
N ASN A 47 -7.87 -15.65 -8.27
CA ASN A 47 -7.85 -15.90 -9.71
C ASN A 47 -6.54 -16.53 -10.18
N TYR A 48 -5.39 -16.06 -9.66
CA TYR A 48 -4.08 -16.64 -10.00
C TYR A 48 -3.97 -18.09 -9.55
N LYS A 49 -4.35 -18.39 -8.29
CA LYS A 49 -4.35 -19.77 -7.76
C LYS A 49 -5.22 -20.68 -8.63
N LYS A 50 -6.41 -20.22 -9.00
CA LYS A 50 -7.35 -20.99 -9.84
C LYS A 50 -6.77 -21.24 -11.24
N ALA A 51 -6.05 -20.27 -11.81
CA ALA A 51 -5.47 -20.37 -13.14
C ALA A 51 -4.14 -21.16 -13.19
N ASN A 52 -3.45 -21.33 -12.06
CA ASN A 52 -2.14 -21.98 -11.99
C ASN A 52 -2.06 -23.05 -10.88
N PRO A 53 -2.95 -24.07 -10.88
CA PRO A 53 -2.96 -25.12 -9.86
C PRO A 53 -1.70 -26.00 -9.87
N ASP A 54 -0.96 -25.99 -10.99
CA ASP A 54 0.33 -26.65 -11.17
C ASP A 54 1.50 -25.87 -10.53
N LYS A 55 1.33 -24.57 -10.24
CA LYS A 55 2.35 -23.73 -9.59
C LYS A 55 2.09 -23.50 -8.11
N VAL A 56 0.82 -23.38 -7.70
CA VAL A 56 0.44 -23.03 -6.33
C VAL A 56 -0.57 -24.03 -5.78
N SER A 57 -0.20 -24.76 -4.73
CA SER A 57 -1.09 -25.70 -4.03
C SER A 57 -1.98 -24.99 -3.01
N GLU A 58 -1.43 -24.03 -2.27
CA GLU A 58 -2.12 -23.31 -1.20
C GLU A 58 -1.64 -21.86 -1.09
N ILE A 59 -2.51 -20.97 -0.60
CA ILE A 59 -2.17 -19.60 -0.23
C ILE A 59 -2.64 -19.39 1.21
N LYS A 60 -1.71 -19.07 2.11
CA LYS A 60 -1.94 -18.73 3.51
C LYS A 60 -1.80 -17.23 3.65
N ILE A 61 -2.79 -16.57 4.25
CA ILE A 61 -2.80 -15.12 4.40
C ILE A 61 -2.85 -14.77 5.88
N GLN A 62 -1.94 -13.90 6.31
CA GLN A 62 -1.91 -13.32 7.65
C GLN A 62 -2.03 -11.79 7.56
N ARG A 63 -2.49 -11.16 8.63
CA ARG A 63 -2.46 -9.70 8.78
C ARG A 63 -1.65 -9.32 10.01
N ALA A 64 -0.90 -8.23 9.92
CA ALA A 64 -0.16 -7.66 11.05
C ALA A 64 -0.01 -6.14 10.88
N PRO A 65 0.18 -5.37 11.95
CA PRO A 65 0.59 -3.97 11.84
C PRO A 65 1.95 -3.85 11.14
N ALA A 66 2.12 -2.86 10.26
CA ALA A 66 3.37 -2.62 9.54
C ALA A 66 4.60 -2.45 10.45
N PRO A 67 4.52 -1.75 11.62
CA PRO A 67 5.68 -1.59 12.51
C PRO A 67 6.19 -2.88 13.13
N GLU A 68 5.38 -3.95 13.18
CA GLU A 68 5.78 -5.23 13.77
C GLU A 68 6.56 -6.12 12.78
N LEU A 69 6.39 -5.87 11.48
CA LEU A 69 6.91 -6.74 10.44
C LEU A 69 8.45 -6.76 10.35
N PRO A 70 9.18 -5.63 10.46
CA PRO A 70 10.65 -5.64 10.41
C PRO A 70 11.29 -6.59 11.42
N ALA A 71 10.83 -6.59 12.67
CA ALA A 71 11.37 -7.47 13.71
C ALA A 71 11.09 -8.95 13.40
N LYS A 72 9.88 -9.27 12.92
CA LYS A 72 9.49 -10.63 12.53
C LYS A 72 10.33 -11.15 11.36
N ILE A 73 10.50 -10.35 10.31
CA ILE A 73 11.32 -10.71 9.15
C ILE A 73 12.78 -10.88 9.54
N LYS A 74 13.32 -9.98 10.37
CA LYS A 74 14.70 -10.09 10.86
C LYS A 74 14.92 -11.40 11.62
N ALA A 75 14.02 -11.76 12.54
CA ALA A 75 14.14 -13.01 13.30
C ALA A 75 14.14 -14.25 12.40
N GLN A 76 13.29 -14.26 11.36
CA GLN A 76 13.25 -15.33 10.36
C GLN A 76 14.53 -15.41 9.51
N GLN A 77 15.06 -14.25 9.09
CA GLN A 77 16.30 -14.14 8.33
C GLN A 77 17.51 -14.60 9.15
N ASP A 78 17.61 -14.15 10.40
CA ASP A 78 18.68 -14.55 11.33
C ASP A 78 18.64 -16.06 11.62
N ALA A 79 17.44 -16.67 11.60
CA ALA A 79 17.24 -18.11 11.76
C ALA A 79 17.49 -18.92 10.48
N GLY A 80 17.73 -18.28 9.33
CA GLY A 80 17.86 -18.95 8.03
C GLY A 80 16.58 -19.65 7.56
N ARG A 81 15.42 -19.28 8.11
CA ARG A 81 14.12 -19.88 7.81
C ARG A 81 13.07 -18.79 7.65
N LEU A 82 12.79 -18.44 6.40
CA LEU A 82 11.79 -17.45 6.06
C LEU A 82 10.44 -18.12 5.76
N ASP A 83 9.45 -17.89 6.62
CA ASP A 83 8.09 -18.44 6.45
C ASP A 83 7.15 -17.45 5.73
N ILE A 84 7.57 -16.21 5.47
CA ILE A 84 6.81 -15.18 4.75
C ILE A 84 7.40 -15.03 3.35
N ASN A 85 6.61 -15.33 2.32
CA ASN A 85 7.08 -15.30 0.93
C ASN A 85 6.82 -13.95 0.27
N LEU A 86 5.65 -13.38 0.54
CA LEU A 86 5.17 -12.15 -0.08
C LEU A 86 4.58 -11.24 1.00
N VAL A 87 4.99 -9.98 0.96
CA VAL A 87 4.44 -8.92 1.81
C VAL A 87 3.59 -8.01 0.93
N LEU A 88 2.34 -7.79 1.33
CA LEU A 88 1.50 -6.70 0.85
C LEU A 88 1.57 -5.57 1.89
N THR A 89 2.00 -4.38 1.49
CA THR A 89 2.31 -3.28 2.42
C THR A 89 1.90 -1.92 1.86
N GLY A 90 1.67 -0.95 2.72
CA GLY A 90 1.67 0.46 2.34
C GLY A 90 3.10 1.01 2.24
N GLN A 91 3.21 2.27 1.84
CA GLN A 91 4.48 3.01 1.78
C GLN A 91 5.22 3.02 3.13
N ASP A 92 4.49 3.10 4.25
CA ASP A 92 5.05 3.11 5.61
C ASP A 92 5.84 1.84 5.92
N GLY A 93 5.21 0.66 5.89
CA GLY A 93 5.90 -0.62 6.10
C GLY A 93 6.94 -0.93 5.02
N GLY A 94 6.65 -0.58 3.76
CA GLY A 94 7.57 -0.80 2.64
C GLY A 94 8.88 -0.04 2.80
N ALA A 95 8.80 1.24 3.20
CA ALA A 95 9.97 2.07 3.43
C ALA A 95 10.83 1.52 4.58
N LEU A 96 10.22 1.11 5.70
CA LEU A 96 10.96 0.53 6.83
C LEU A 96 11.70 -0.76 6.44
N LEU A 97 11.04 -1.66 5.71
CA LEU A 97 11.66 -2.92 5.25
C LEU A 97 12.79 -2.67 4.26
N ALA A 98 12.58 -1.72 3.32
CA ALA A 98 13.58 -1.35 2.33
C ALA A 98 14.80 -0.68 2.99
N GLN A 99 14.59 0.24 3.93
CA GLN A 99 15.67 0.92 4.66
C GLN A 99 16.48 -0.05 5.52
N ASN A 100 15.84 -1.03 6.15
CA ASN A 100 16.51 -2.08 6.91
C ASN A 100 17.22 -3.12 6.00
N GLY A 101 17.13 -2.97 4.67
CA GLY A 101 17.73 -3.89 3.72
C GLY A 101 17.16 -5.30 3.81
N GLN A 102 15.87 -5.45 4.14
CA GLN A 102 15.24 -6.75 4.40
C GLN A 102 14.60 -7.36 3.14
N LEU A 103 14.59 -6.65 2.02
CA LEU A 103 13.92 -7.02 0.78
C LEU A 103 14.92 -7.36 -0.33
N ILE A 104 14.54 -8.23 -1.27
CA ILE A 104 15.29 -8.43 -2.51
C ILE A 104 14.93 -7.36 -3.53
N ALA A 105 15.86 -7.04 -4.43
CA ALA A 105 15.52 -6.38 -5.69
C ALA A 105 14.94 -7.43 -6.66
N ILE A 106 13.85 -7.10 -7.34
CA ILE A 106 13.23 -8.02 -8.28
C ILE A 106 14.14 -8.24 -9.49
N PRO A 107 14.46 -9.51 -9.84
CA PRO A 107 15.26 -9.83 -11.01
C PRO A 107 14.62 -9.27 -12.29
N ASP A 108 15.45 -8.71 -13.18
CA ASP A 108 15.00 -8.13 -14.45
C ASP A 108 13.81 -7.15 -14.29
N TYR A 109 13.77 -6.38 -13.19
CA TYR A 109 12.61 -5.57 -12.79
C TYR A 109 12.00 -4.77 -13.95
N GLN A 110 12.78 -3.97 -14.67
CA GLN A 110 12.27 -3.13 -15.75
C GLN A 110 11.68 -3.93 -16.92
N LYS A 111 12.19 -5.14 -17.17
CA LYS A 111 11.69 -6.04 -18.21
C LYS A 111 10.41 -6.74 -17.75
N ASN A 112 10.33 -7.16 -16.49
CA ASN A 112 9.16 -7.83 -15.94
C ASN A 112 8.01 -6.86 -15.64
N PHE A 113 8.35 -5.62 -15.29
CA PHE A 113 7.46 -4.58 -14.81
C PHE A 113 7.81 -3.25 -15.53
N PRO A 114 7.39 -3.07 -16.78
CA PRO A 114 7.72 -1.87 -17.56
C PRO A 114 6.95 -0.64 -17.07
N ARG A 115 7.67 0.48 -16.90
CA ARG A 115 7.13 1.74 -16.36
C ARG A 115 6.16 2.47 -17.30
N ASP A 116 6.34 2.34 -18.61
CA ASP A 116 5.62 3.15 -19.61
C ASP A 116 4.10 2.88 -19.68
N GLY A 117 3.65 1.74 -19.14
CA GLY A 117 2.24 1.35 -19.05
C GLY A 117 1.53 1.81 -17.78
N LEU A 118 2.20 2.55 -16.89
CA LEU A 118 1.66 2.94 -15.60
C LEU A 118 0.92 4.29 -15.64
N THR A 119 -0.03 4.46 -14.72
CA THR A 119 -0.63 5.76 -14.38
C THR A 119 0.42 6.70 -13.79
N ASP A 120 0.14 8.00 -13.68
CA ASP A 120 1.12 8.94 -13.10
C ASP A 120 1.40 8.63 -11.62
N ALA A 121 0.37 8.24 -10.86
CA ALA A 121 0.54 7.71 -9.50
C ALA A 121 1.37 6.41 -9.50
N GLY A 122 1.07 5.48 -10.41
CA GLY A 122 1.84 4.25 -10.58
C GLY A 122 3.32 4.50 -10.89
N LYS A 123 3.63 5.50 -11.72
CA LYS A 123 5.01 5.93 -12.02
C LYS A 123 5.70 6.53 -10.80
N ALA A 124 5.01 7.38 -10.04
CA ALA A 124 5.57 7.94 -8.80
C ALA A 124 5.90 6.84 -7.79
N LEU A 125 5.01 5.86 -7.60
CA LEU A 125 5.24 4.70 -6.74
C LEU A 125 6.35 3.80 -7.27
N TYR A 126 6.45 3.62 -8.58
CA TYR A 126 7.52 2.86 -9.24
C TYR A 126 8.89 3.47 -8.96
N ASP A 127 8.98 4.81 -9.04
CA ASP A 127 10.21 5.57 -8.84
C ASP A 127 10.62 5.65 -7.36
N GLU A 128 9.64 5.68 -6.43
CA GLU A 128 9.88 5.51 -4.98
C GLU A 128 10.42 4.10 -4.68
N GLY A 129 9.78 3.07 -5.24
CA GLY A 129 10.03 1.67 -4.90
C GLY A 129 11.30 1.05 -5.49
N LYS A 130 11.87 1.64 -6.56
CA LYS A 130 13.19 1.30 -7.15
C LYS A 130 13.46 -0.21 -7.34
N GLY A 131 12.42 -0.98 -7.64
CA GLY A 131 12.53 -2.43 -7.89
C GLY A 131 12.64 -3.31 -6.65
N VAL A 132 12.57 -2.74 -5.44
CA VAL A 132 12.42 -3.49 -4.17
C VAL A 132 10.98 -3.45 -3.65
N LEU A 133 10.22 -2.42 -4.02
CA LEU A 133 8.78 -2.28 -3.76
C LEU A 133 8.06 -2.16 -5.11
N ILE A 134 7.14 -3.09 -5.39
CA ILE A 134 6.44 -3.18 -6.68
C ILE A 134 5.04 -2.58 -6.52
N PRO A 135 4.68 -1.52 -7.27
CA PRO A 135 3.38 -0.86 -7.10
C PRO A 135 2.21 -1.84 -7.26
N SER A 136 1.31 -1.90 -6.28
CA SER A 136 0.09 -2.72 -6.32
C SER A 136 -1.09 -1.93 -6.89
N VAL A 137 -1.38 -0.82 -6.21
CA VAL A 137 -2.51 0.10 -6.43
C VAL A 137 -2.08 1.50 -6.01
N GLY A 138 -2.72 2.54 -6.56
CA GLY A 138 -2.39 3.90 -6.16
C GLY A 138 -3.13 5.00 -6.90
N ASN A 139 -3.32 6.13 -6.21
CA ASN A 139 -3.92 7.35 -6.76
C ASN A 139 -3.28 8.61 -6.17
N ALA A 140 -3.94 9.76 -6.35
CA ALA A 140 -3.46 11.04 -5.87
C ALA A 140 -3.39 11.15 -4.33
N GLY A 141 -4.00 10.25 -3.57
CA GLY A 141 -3.86 10.14 -2.13
C GLY A 141 -4.57 11.25 -1.34
N GLY A 142 -3.82 12.08 -0.62
CA GLY A 142 -4.34 13.15 0.24
C GLY A 142 -3.23 14.10 0.73
N PRO A 143 -3.45 14.94 1.74
CA PRO A 143 -4.46 14.77 2.77
C PRO A 143 -5.82 15.36 2.39
N VAL A 144 -6.87 14.76 2.96
CA VAL A 144 -8.19 15.37 3.11
C VAL A 144 -8.60 15.32 4.59
N LEU A 145 -9.57 16.14 4.98
CA LEU A 145 -10.21 16.07 6.29
C LEU A 145 -11.61 15.48 6.11
N ILE A 146 -11.91 14.35 6.74
CA ILE A 146 -13.26 13.77 6.75
C ILE A 146 -13.98 14.32 7.99
N TYR A 147 -15.19 14.85 7.85
CA TYR A 147 -15.92 15.46 8.95
C TYR A 147 -17.41 15.15 8.94
N ASN A 148 -18.02 15.26 10.14
CA ASN A 148 -19.46 15.21 10.33
C ASN A 148 -20.04 16.64 10.18
N PRO A 149 -20.85 16.92 9.14
CA PRO A 149 -21.34 18.27 8.90
C PRO A 149 -22.32 18.80 9.97
N ALA A 150 -22.99 17.92 10.71
CA ALA A 150 -23.85 18.33 11.83
C ALA A 150 -23.04 18.78 13.06
N LYS A 151 -21.78 18.36 13.17
CA LYS A 151 -20.85 18.77 14.26
C LYS A 151 -19.89 19.86 13.81
N VAL A 152 -19.57 19.91 12.52
CA VAL A 152 -18.64 20.89 11.94
C VAL A 152 -19.32 21.59 10.74
N PRO A 153 -20.26 22.52 11.01
CA PRO A 153 -20.99 23.20 9.94
C PRO A 153 -20.12 24.16 9.13
N SER A 154 -18.98 24.58 9.69
CA SER A 154 -17.99 25.43 9.04
C SER A 154 -16.60 24.80 9.19
N PRO A 155 -16.25 23.83 8.32
CA PRO A 155 -14.96 23.18 8.40
C PRO A 155 -13.84 24.20 8.10
N PRO A 156 -12.65 24.03 8.72
CA PRO A 156 -11.51 24.91 8.50
C PRO A 156 -11.06 24.84 7.05
N LYS A 157 -10.69 25.99 6.50
CA LYS A 157 -10.19 26.14 5.13
C LYS A 157 -8.67 26.27 5.08
N THR A 158 -8.04 26.73 6.15
CA THR A 158 -6.59 26.92 6.23
C THR A 158 -5.99 26.11 7.38
N ALA A 159 -4.66 25.89 7.36
CA ALA A 159 -3.97 25.27 8.49
C ALA A 159 -4.16 26.05 9.79
N GLN A 160 -4.17 27.39 9.74
CA GLN A 160 -4.36 28.23 10.93
C GLN A 160 -5.79 28.13 11.48
N GLU A 161 -6.80 28.04 10.61
CA GLU A 161 -8.17 27.78 11.02
C GLU A 161 -8.31 26.37 11.62
N LEU A 162 -7.65 25.36 11.03
CA LEU A 162 -7.62 24.01 11.59
C LEU A 162 -7.02 24.05 13.01
N LEU A 163 -5.85 24.68 13.19
CA LEU A 163 -5.22 24.75 14.50
C LEU A 163 -6.10 25.46 15.54
N THR A 164 -6.74 26.56 15.14
CA THR A 164 -7.70 27.28 15.99
C THR A 164 -8.89 26.40 16.36
N TRP A 165 -9.44 25.68 15.38
CA TRP A 165 -10.58 24.80 15.58
C TRP A 165 -10.25 23.65 16.52
N VAL A 166 -9.10 23.01 16.35
CA VAL A 166 -8.67 21.88 17.19
C VAL A 166 -8.44 22.34 18.63
N LYS A 167 -7.87 23.52 18.86
CA LYS A 167 -7.73 24.11 20.20
C LYS A 167 -9.07 24.41 20.87
N ALA A 168 -10.05 24.87 20.10
CA ALA A 168 -11.41 25.13 20.59
C ALA A 168 -12.22 23.84 20.82
N ASN A 169 -11.83 22.73 20.20
CA ASN A 169 -12.54 21.45 20.24
C ASN A 169 -11.57 20.32 20.61
N PRO A 170 -10.96 20.35 21.83
CA PRO A 170 -9.95 19.37 22.22
C PRO A 170 -10.50 17.94 22.14
N GLY A 171 -9.72 17.04 21.54
CA GLY A 171 -10.13 15.65 21.31
C GLY A 171 -11.20 15.45 20.24
N LYS A 172 -11.62 16.47 19.47
CA LYS A 172 -12.59 16.27 18.36
C LYS A 172 -11.97 16.06 17.00
N PHE A 173 -10.66 16.32 16.89
CA PHE A 173 -9.82 15.96 15.75
C PHE A 173 -8.99 14.71 16.07
N MET A 174 -8.79 13.83 15.08
CA MET A 174 -7.96 12.64 15.25
C MET A 174 -7.26 12.23 13.95
N TYR A 175 -6.02 11.74 14.06
CA TYR A 175 -5.36 10.99 13.01
C TYR A 175 -4.51 9.88 13.65
N ALA A 176 -4.27 8.80 12.91
CA ALA A 176 -3.48 7.67 13.42
C ALA A 176 -1.98 7.91 13.23
N ARG A 177 -1.17 7.18 14.01
CA ARG A 177 0.29 7.17 13.89
C ARG A 177 0.73 6.95 12.42
N PRO A 178 1.54 7.84 11.81
CA PRO A 178 1.96 7.76 10.42
C PRO A 178 2.60 6.41 10.01
N ALA A 179 3.36 5.79 10.93
CA ALA A 179 4.05 4.53 10.69
C ALA A 179 3.15 3.30 10.43
N ASN A 180 1.83 3.47 10.50
CA ASN A 180 0.85 2.41 10.21
C ASN A 180 -0.49 3.01 9.71
N SER A 181 -0.44 4.15 9.02
CA SER A 181 -1.64 4.85 8.55
C SER A 181 -1.37 5.71 7.31
N GLY A 182 -2.01 5.37 6.19
CA GLY A 182 -2.04 6.22 4.99
C GLY A 182 -2.52 7.65 5.26
N PRO A 183 -3.68 7.86 5.91
CA PRO A 183 -4.10 9.19 6.36
C PRO A 183 -3.12 9.91 7.29
N GLY A 184 -2.54 9.21 8.27
CA GLY A 184 -1.52 9.79 9.16
C GLY A 184 -0.29 10.26 8.39
N ARG A 185 0.21 9.41 7.48
CA ARG A 185 1.31 9.71 6.56
C ARG A 185 0.99 10.89 5.64
N ALA A 186 -0.21 10.92 5.07
CA ALA A 186 -0.63 11.97 4.14
C ALA A 186 -0.73 13.33 4.83
N ILE A 187 -1.24 13.38 6.08
CA ILE A 187 -1.26 14.63 6.84
C ILE A 187 0.16 15.08 7.22
N LEU A 188 1.02 14.15 7.64
CA LEU A 188 2.41 14.44 7.97
C LEU A 188 3.14 15.10 6.80
N GLN A 189 3.07 14.49 5.60
CA GLN A 189 3.72 15.02 4.40
C GLN A 189 3.01 16.25 3.83
N GLY A 190 1.67 16.25 3.85
CA GLY A 190 0.87 17.31 3.24
C GLY A 190 1.05 18.67 3.90
N PHE A 191 1.35 18.72 5.20
CA PHE A 191 1.57 20.00 5.88
C PHE A 191 2.78 20.76 5.35
N ALA A 192 3.79 20.08 4.82
CA ALA A 192 4.95 20.74 4.20
C ALA A 192 4.53 21.59 2.99
N PHE A 193 3.56 21.12 2.21
CA PHE A 193 2.99 21.89 1.11
C PHE A 193 2.03 22.97 1.62
N ILE A 194 1.12 22.62 2.53
CA ILE A 194 0.07 23.52 3.04
C ILE A 194 0.68 24.75 3.74
N LEU A 195 1.77 24.57 4.49
CA LEU A 195 2.45 25.64 5.24
C LEU A 195 3.53 26.36 4.42
N GLY A 196 3.78 25.92 3.19
CA GLY A 196 4.80 26.48 2.31
C GLY A 196 6.21 26.33 2.88
N ASP A 197 6.57 25.11 3.28
CA ASP A 197 7.94 24.76 3.67
C ASP A 197 8.90 24.85 2.47
N SER A 198 10.17 25.14 2.75
CA SER A 198 11.15 25.50 1.71
C SER A 198 11.49 24.33 0.78
N LYS A 199 11.48 23.12 1.33
CA LYS A 199 11.74 21.86 0.62
C LYS A 199 10.73 20.81 1.07
N PRO A 200 9.53 20.77 0.49
CA PRO A 200 8.47 19.90 0.98
C PRO A 200 8.73 18.41 0.78
N LEU A 201 9.77 18.02 0.02
CA LEU A 201 10.24 16.64 -0.11
C LEU A 201 11.49 16.32 0.73
N ASP A 202 11.95 17.23 1.60
CA ASP A 202 13.12 17.07 2.47
C ASP A 202 12.70 17.31 3.94
N PRO A 203 12.21 16.29 4.65
CA PRO A 203 11.72 16.43 6.02
C PRO A 203 12.80 16.76 7.04
N GLU A 204 14.08 16.50 6.72
CA GLU A 204 15.21 16.80 7.59
C GLU A 204 15.54 18.29 7.58
N LYS A 205 15.59 18.90 6.40
CA LYS A 205 16.11 20.27 6.21
C LYS A 205 15.09 21.27 5.71
N GLY A 206 13.87 20.83 5.41
CA GLY A 206 12.85 21.63 4.73
C GLY A 206 11.64 22.00 5.55
N TRP A 207 11.32 21.23 6.60
CA TRP A 207 9.99 21.15 7.22
C TRP A 207 9.84 21.93 8.53
N ASP A 208 10.61 23.00 8.75
CA ASP A 208 10.60 23.74 10.02
C ASP A 208 9.19 24.18 10.43
N LYS A 209 8.39 24.70 9.48
CA LYS A 209 7.01 25.14 9.77
C LYS A 209 6.10 23.97 10.10
N SER A 210 6.22 22.87 9.35
CA SER A 210 5.43 21.66 9.58
C SER A 210 5.71 21.02 10.93
N TRP A 211 6.98 20.94 11.34
CA TRP A 211 7.32 20.38 12.64
C TRP A 211 6.76 21.22 13.77
N ASP A 212 6.88 22.55 13.70
CA ASP A 212 6.30 23.45 14.70
C ASP A 212 4.76 23.37 14.73
N PHE A 213 4.12 23.33 13.56
CA PHE A 213 2.68 23.18 13.46
C PHE A 213 2.18 21.86 14.05
N LEU A 214 2.83 20.73 13.71
CA LEU A 214 2.44 19.40 14.19
C LEU A 214 2.59 19.27 15.70
N LYS A 215 3.66 19.82 16.30
CA LYS A 215 3.83 19.88 17.76
C LYS A 215 2.73 20.71 18.41
N GLU A 216 2.39 21.86 17.84
CA GLU A 216 1.33 22.73 18.38
C GLU A 216 -0.06 22.11 18.24
N LEU A 217 -0.34 21.45 17.12
CA LEU A 217 -1.56 20.68 16.88
C LEU A 217 -1.69 19.53 17.89
N GLY A 218 -0.61 18.80 18.14
CA GLY A 218 -0.57 17.63 19.03
C GLY A 218 -0.94 17.92 20.48
N LYS A 219 -0.75 19.16 20.95
CA LYS A 219 -1.20 19.61 22.29
C LYS A 219 -2.71 19.48 22.51
N SER A 220 -3.50 19.44 21.44
CA SER A 220 -4.96 19.33 21.48
C SER A 220 -5.47 17.97 20.97
N VAL A 221 -4.57 17.09 20.54
CA VAL A 221 -4.89 15.70 20.21
C VAL A 221 -4.76 14.85 21.47
N GLU A 222 -5.82 14.12 21.82
CA GLU A 222 -5.87 13.32 23.05
C GLU A 222 -4.87 12.16 23.02
N TYR A 223 -4.83 11.44 21.90
CA TYR A 223 -3.90 10.35 21.65
C TYR A 223 -3.86 10.03 20.15
N TYR A 224 -2.81 9.31 19.73
CA TYR A 224 -2.63 8.81 18.38
C TYR A 224 -2.85 7.29 18.35
N PRO A 225 -3.93 6.79 17.71
CA PRO A 225 -4.16 5.37 17.60
C PRO A 225 -3.12 4.74 16.68
N THR A 226 -2.90 3.44 16.86
CA THR A 226 -1.94 2.68 16.07
C THR A 226 -2.36 2.45 14.63
N GLY A 227 -3.59 2.75 14.20
CA GLY A 227 -4.01 2.58 12.82
C GLY A 227 -5.34 3.25 12.45
N THR A 228 -5.55 3.43 11.14
CA THR A 228 -6.71 4.15 10.57
C THR A 228 -8.06 3.54 10.94
N ALA A 229 -8.14 2.22 11.12
CA ALA A 229 -9.40 1.58 11.49
C ALA A 229 -9.97 2.10 12.83
N ILE A 230 -9.10 2.50 13.76
CA ILE A 230 -9.50 3.07 15.05
C ILE A 230 -10.05 4.49 14.85
N THR A 231 -9.41 5.31 14.01
CA THR A 231 -9.91 6.68 13.72
C THR A 231 -11.28 6.65 13.06
N LEU A 232 -11.49 5.72 12.12
CA LEU A 232 -12.81 5.51 11.49
C LEU A 232 -13.86 5.06 12.50
N LYS A 233 -13.52 4.10 13.36
CA LYS A 233 -14.44 3.61 14.40
C LYS A 233 -14.87 4.74 15.34
N GLU A 234 -13.93 5.53 15.84
CA GLU A 234 -14.26 6.63 16.76
C GLU A 234 -15.01 7.77 16.07
N PHE A 235 -14.73 8.03 14.80
CA PHE A 235 -15.50 8.97 13.98
C PHE A 235 -16.94 8.48 13.77
N ALA A 236 -17.13 7.21 13.42
CA ALA A 236 -18.44 6.60 13.23
C ALA A 236 -19.28 6.58 14.51
N GLN A 237 -18.63 6.43 15.67
CA GLN A 237 -19.27 6.50 16.99
C GLN A 237 -19.52 7.95 17.46
N GLY A 238 -19.16 8.97 16.67
CA GLY A 238 -19.34 10.38 17.00
C GLY A 238 -18.41 10.91 18.09
N GLN A 239 -17.41 10.12 18.51
CA GLN A 239 -16.43 10.54 19.50
C GLN A 239 -15.51 11.62 18.93
N ARG A 240 -15.10 11.43 17.67
CA ARG A 240 -14.39 12.41 16.84
C ARG A 240 -15.35 13.03 15.83
N TRP A 241 -15.16 14.32 15.55
CA TRP A 241 -16.02 15.07 14.62
C TRP A 241 -15.33 15.34 13.30
N MET A 242 -14.00 15.24 13.28
CA MET A 242 -13.15 15.39 12.12
C MET A 242 -11.94 14.47 12.25
N ILE A 243 -11.56 13.82 11.16
CA ILE A 243 -10.37 12.96 11.10
C ILE A 243 -9.55 13.26 9.84
N ALA A 244 -8.26 12.93 9.87
CA ALA A 244 -7.46 12.88 8.66
C ALA A 244 -7.95 11.76 7.74
N GLY A 245 -7.87 11.98 6.43
CA GLY A 245 -8.21 11.00 5.41
C GLY A 245 -7.31 11.09 4.18
N ILE A 246 -7.50 10.12 3.30
CA ILE A 246 -7.06 10.12 1.90
C ILE A 246 -8.23 9.58 1.06
N MET A 247 -8.13 9.64 -0.26
CA MET A 247 -9.18 9.18 -1.18
C MET A 247 -9.77 7.80 -0.84
N GLU A 248 -8.93 6.77 -0.66
CA GLU A 248 -9.41 5.42 -0.30
C GLU A 248 -10.16 5.42 1.04
N TRP A 249 -9.53 5.95 2.09
CA TRP A 249 -10.03 5.90 3.46
C TRP A 249 -11.19 6.88 3.73
N ASP A 250 -11.55 7.70 2.75
CA ASP A 250 -12.80 8.44 2.68
C ASP A 250 -13.90 7.62 1.96
N MET A 251 -13.65 7.23 0.71
CA MET A 251 -14.70 6.68 -0.15
C MET A 251 -15.08 5.25 0.22
N LYS A 252 -14.10 4.37 0.47
CA LYS A 252 -14.35 2.95 0.73
C LYS A 252 -15.09 2.71 2.06
N PRO A 253 -14.70 3.33 3.19
CA PRO A 253 -15.48 3.23 4.42
C PRO A 253 -16.90 3.77 4.27
N ARG A 254 -17.12 4.80 3.44
CA ARG A 254 -18.45 5.32 3.16
C ARG A 254 -19.29 4.35 2.31
N ALA A 255 -18.69 3.76 1.28
CA ALA A 255 -19.32 2.70 0.47
C ALA A 255 -19.73 1.48 1.30
N GLN A 256 -18.91 1.12 2.28
CA GLN A 256 -19.14 0.01 3.19
C GLN A 256 -19.99 0.37 4.42
N SER A 257 -20.52 1.59 4.49
CA SER A 257 -21.27 2.10 5.65
C SER A 257 -20.52 2.01 7.00
N VAL A 258 -19.19 1.99 6.97
CA VAL A 258 -18.32 2.02 8.15
C VAL A 258 -18.32 3.40 8.79
N ILE A 259 -18.44 4.46 7.98
CA ILE A 259 -18.62 5.84 8.45
C ILE A 259 -19.98 6.38 7.98
N PRO A 260 -20.51 7.43 8.63
CA PRO A 260 -21.81 7.99 8.26
C PRO A 260 -21.87 8.41 6.79
N PRO A 261 -22.97 8.10 6.07
CA PRO A 261 -23.08 8.40 4.63
C PRO A 261 -23.13 9.90 4.33
N ASP A 262 -23.53 10.72 5.31
CA ASP A 262 -23.56 12.18 5.24
C ASP A 262 -22.21 12.85 5.55
N SER A 263 -21.17 12.06 5.85
CA SER A 263 -19.81 12.57 6.03
C SER A 263 -19.30 13.28 4.77
N LYS A 264 -18.61 14.39 4.98
CA LYS A 264 -18.06 15.23 3.92
C LYS A 264 -16.55 15.32 4.04
N ILE A 265 -15.90 15.79 2.98
CA ILE A 265 -14.50 16.15 3.03
C ILE A 265 -14.29 17.66 3.01
N ALA A 266 -13.22 18.11 3.64
CA ALA A 266 -12.63 19.42 3.45
C ALA A 266 -11.18 19.26 2.99
N ILE A 267 -10.77 20.12 2.06
CA ILE A 267 -9.40 20.18 1.55
C ILE A 267 -8.90 21.59 1.85
N LEU A 268 -7.81 21.68 2.60
CA LEU A 268 -7.26 22.97 3.02
C LEU A 268 -6.66 23.72 1.83
N GLU A 269 -6.69 25.05 1.87
CA GLU A 269 -5.97 25.90 0.94
C GLU A 269 -4.49 25.52 0.88
N ASN A 270 -3.87 25.70 -0.29
CA ASN A 270 -2.50 25.30 -0.60
C ASN A 270 -2.21 23.78 -0.49
N THR A 271 -3.24 22.94 -0.36
CA THR A 271 -3.04 21.48 -0.40
C THR A 271 -2.41 21.06 -1.73
N THR A 272 -1.32 20.31 -1.61
CA THR A 272 -0.84 19.41 -2.65
C THR A 272 -1.10 18.01 -2.16
N LEU A 273 -1.85 17.21 -2.91
CA LEU A 273 -2.08 15.82 -2.54
C LEU A 273 -0.81 15.02 -2.83
N VAL A 274 -0.39 14.20 -1.87
CA VAL A 274 0.72 13.28 -1.95
C VAL A 274 0.17 11.94 -2.40
N VAL A 275 0.73 11.41 -3.49
CA VAL A 275 0.37 10.10 -4.05
C VAL A 275 0.42 9.04 -2.95
N ASP A 276 -0.66 8.27 -2.87
CA ASP A 276 -0.80 7.16 -1.94
C ASP A 276 -0.92 5.86 -2.73
N GLY A 277 -0.34 4.79 -2.17
CA GLY A 277 -0.34 3.49 -2.81
C GLY A 277 0.11 2.38 -1.90
N HIS A 278 -0.10 1.16 -2.41
CA HIS A 278 0.42 -0.05 -1.80
C HIS A 278 1.47 -0.70 -2.68
N TYR A 279 2.22 -1.61 -2.07
CA TYR A 279 3.32 -2.32 -2.65
C TYR A 279 3.26 -3.80 -2.36
N TRP A 280 3.85 -4.56 -3.27
CA TRP A 280 4.27 -5.92 -3.05
C TRP A 280 5.79 -5.95 -2.89
N CYS A 281 6.28 -6.72 -1.93
CA CYS A 281 7.71 -6.95 -1.78
C CYS A 281 8.02 -8.36 -1.27
N ILE A 282 9.24 -8.82 -1.58
CA ILE A 282 9.71 -10.16 -1.27
C ILE A 282 10.87 -10.03 -0.27
N PRO A 283 10.76 -10.62 0.94
CA PRO A 283 11.86 -10.55 1.90
C PRO A 283 13.08 -11.36 1.43
N LYS A 284 14.28 -10.96 1.84
CA LYS A 284 15.50 -11.74 1.62
C LYS A 284 15.38 -13.09 2.33
N GLY A 285 15.83 -14.15 1.66
CA GLY A 285 15.77 -15.52 2.18
C GLY A 285 14.65 -16.38 1.59
N VAL A 286 13.76 -15.81 0.75
CA VAL A 286 12.82 -16.62 -0.06
C VAL A 286 13.64 -17.42 -1.09
N PRO A 287 13.46 -18.75 -1.19
CA PRO A 287 14.12 -19.58 -2.21
C PRO A 287 13.78 -19.12 -3.64
N GLN A 288 14.75 -19.22 -4.56
CA GLN A 288 14.61 -18.67 -5.91
C GLN A 288 13.40 -19.24 -6.68
N GLU A 289 13.14 -20.54 -6.55
CA GLU A 289 12.00 -21.20 -7.17
C GLU A 289 10.65 -20.63 -6.69
N GLN A 290 10.59 -20.12 -5.46
CA GLN A 290 9.41 -19.43 -4.94
C GLN A 290 9.36 -17.98 -5.41
N VAL A 291 10.51 -17.30 -5.49
CA VAL A 291 10.61 -15.95 -6.07
C VAL A 291 10.06 -15.94 -7.50
N ASP A 292 10.40 -16.93 -8.32
CA ASP A 292 9.94 -17.01 -9.70
C ASP A 292 8.41 -17.12 -9.81
N VAL A 293 7.78 -17.95 -8.96
CA VAL A 293 6.32 -18.07 -8.86
C VAL A 293 5.68 -16.78 -8.35
N ILE A 294 6.30 -16.12 -7.37
CA ILE A 294 5.78 -14.85 -6.83
C ILE A 294 5.87 -13.73 -7.88
N VAL A 295 6.96 -13.65 -8.65
CA VAL A 295 7.10 -12.70 -9.76
C VAL A 295 6.05 -12.97 -10.85
N ASP A 296 5.77 -14.24 -11.15
CA ASP A 296 4.69 -14.62 -12.06
C ASP A 296 3.30 -14.22 -11.54
N LEU A 297 3.03 -14.40 -10.24
CA LEU A 297 1.84 -13.89 -9.57
C LEU A 297 1.75 -12.36 -9.68
N MET A 298 2.81 -11.62 -9.37
CA MET A 298 2.83 -10.14 -9.48
C MET A 298 2.55 -9.68 -10.92
N LYS A 299 3.10 -10.34 -11.93
CA LYS A 299 2.82 -10.07 -13.34
C LYS A 299 1.37 -10.37 -13.70
N PHE A 300 0.80 -11.46 -13.17
CA PHE A 300 -0.63 -11.74 -13.32
C PHE A 300 -1.48 -10.65 -12.68
N MET A 301 -1.10 -10.17 -11.49
CA MET A 301 -1.80 -9.11 -10.79
C MET A 301 -1.74 -7.76 -11.51
N TRP A 302 -0.76 -7.54 -12.39
CA TRP A 302 -0.66 -6.36 -13.28
C TRP A 302 -1.40 -6.50 -14.62
N LYS A 303 -2.00 -7.65 -14.92
CA LYS A 303 -2.80 -7.76 -16.13
C LYS A 303 -3.96 -6.76 -16.08
N PRO A 304 -4.28 -6.04 -17.18
CA PRO A 304 -5.30 -4.99 -17.17
C PRO A 304 -6.66 -5.45 -16.61
N GLU A 305 -7.10 -6.65 -16.97
CA GLU A 305 -8.36 -7.23 -16.51
C GLU A 305 -8.38 -7.55 -15.01
N GLN A 306 -7.21 -7.83 -14.42
CA GLN A 306 -7.08 -8.05 -12.99
C GLN A 306 -6.98 -6.72 -12.24
N GLN A 307 -6.16 -5.80 -12.72
CA GLN A 307 -6.04 -4.44 -12.17
C GLN A 307 -7.37 -3.70 -12.18
N ALA A 308 -8.24 -3.92 -13.18
CA ALA A 308 -9.56 -3.30 -13.22
C ALA A 308 -10.45 -3.67 -12.01
N LEU A 309 -10.21 -4.80 -11.34
CA LEU A 309 -10.92 -5.19 -10.13
C LEU A 309 -10.56 -4.30 -8.92
N THR A 310 -9.40 -3.65 -8.94
CA THR A 310 -8.89 -2.83 -7.83
C THR A 310 -9.66 -1.51 -7.66
N TRP A 311 -10.45 -1.10 -8.65
CA TRP A 311 -11.35 0.06 -8.54
C TRP A 311 -12.32 -0.06 -7.36
N LYS A 312 -12.69 -1.28 -6.98
CA LYS A 312 -13.55 -1.57 -5.80
C LYS A 312 -12.97 -1.05 -4.48
N ALA A 313 -11.64 -0.92 -4.41
CA ALA A 313 -10.98 -0.42 -3.21
C ALA A 313 -10.86 1.12 -3.18
N PHE A 314 -11.33 1.85 -4.21
CA PHE A 314 -11.27 3.32 -4.30
C PHE A 314 -9.85 3.94 -4.25
N ILE A 315 -8.81 3.11 -4.23
CA ILE A 315 -7.41 3.50 -4.46
C ILE A 315 -7.02 3.35 -5.94
N GLY A 316 -7.65 2.41 -6.65
CA GLY A 316 -7.55 2.25 -8.11
C GLY A 316 -6.23 1.64 -8.61
N PRO A 317 -6.15 1.36 -9.92
CA PRO A 317 -5.04 0.62 -10.50
C PRO A 317 -3.82 1.49 -10.79
N VAL A 318 -2.64 0.87 -10.76
CA VAL A 318 -1.39 1.48 -11.25
C VAL A 318 -1.19 1.27 -12.74
N VAL A 319 -1.89 0.30 -13.35
CA VAL A 319 -1.80 0.01 -14.78
C VAL A 319 -2.79 0.86 -15.56
N LYS A 320 -2.28 1.69 -16.49
CA LYS A 320 -3.08 2.68 -17.24
C LYS A 320 -4.20 2.05 -18.07
N ALA A 321 -3.96 0.85 -18.61
CA ALA A 321 -4.94 0.13 -19.43
C ALA A 321 -6.17 -0.36 -18.63
N ALA A 322 -6.06 -0.44 -17.30
CA ALA A 322 -7.15 -0.83 -16.40
C ALA A 322 -8.06 0.36 -16.07
N ALA A 323 -8.49 1.14 -17.06
CA ALA A 323 -9.39 2.27 -16.84
C ALA A 323 -10.72 1.82 -16.21
N LEU A 324 -11.41 2.71 -15.49
CA LEU A 324 -12.69 2.38 -14.81
C LEU A 324 -13.72 1.74 -15.76
N ALA A 325 -13.77 2.21 -17.01
CA ALA A 325 -14.67 1.65 -18.04
C ALA A 325 -14.45 0.16 -18.35
N SER A 326 -13.26 -0.39 -18.01
CA SER A 326 -12.92 -1.81 -18.16
C SER A 326 -13.27 -2.66 -16.94
N ALA A 327 -13.65 -2.04 -15.82
CA ALA A 327 -14.05 -2.75 -14.62
C ALA A 327 -15.43 -3.41 -14.79
N PRO A 328 -15.75 -4.46 -14.02
CA PRO A 328 -17.12 -4.96 -13.87
C PRO A 328 -18.16 -3.86 -13.60
N LYS A 329 -19.38 -4.02 -14.12
CA LYS A 329 -20.42 -2.99 -14.08
C LYS A 329 -20.80 -2.59 -12.65
N ASP A 330 -20.83 -3.54 -11.72
CA ASP A 330 -21.08 -3.31 -10.30
C ASP A 330 -20.01 -2.42 -9.67
N ILE A 331 -18.73 -2.62 -10.02
CA ILE A 331 -17.62 -1.77 -9.57
C ILE A 331 -17.72 -0.37 -10.17
N GLN A 332 -18.08 -0.25 -11.45
CA GLN A 332 -18.29 1.06 -12.08
C GLN A 332 -19.41 1.85 -11.39
N ASP A 333 -20.53 1.20 -11.08
CA ASP A 333 -21.67 1.80 -10.42
C ASP A 333 -21.32 2.23 -8.98
N GLU A 334 -20.66 1.36 -8.22
CA GLU A 334 -20.20 1.65 -6.86
C GLU A 334 -19.21 2.83 -6.84
N VAL A 335 -18.22 2.85 -7.74
CA VAL A 335 -17.30 3.99 -7.85
C VAL A 335 -18.07 5.26 -8.18
N LYS A 336 -18.99 5.23 -9.14
CA LYS A 336 -19.78 6.40 -9.53
C LYS A 336 -20.67 6.93 -8.39
N GLU A 337 -21.25 6.05 -7.59
CA GLU A 337 -22.10 6.41 -6.45
C GLU A 337 -21.30 7.11 -5.34
N PHE A 338 -20.10 6.62 -5.04
CA PHE A 338 -19.29 7.10 -3.93
C PHE A 338 -18.18 8.07 -4.33
N TRP A 339 -17.99 8.35 -5.62
CA TRP A 339 -17.07 9.37 -6.08
C TRP A 339 -17.45 10.76 -5.57
N ARG A 340 -16.45 11.58 -5.25
CA ARG A 340 -16.66 12.95 -4.79
C ARG A 340 -16.27 13.95 -5.88
N PRO A 341 -17.13 14.93 -6.23
CA PRO A 341 -16.81 15.97 -7.21
C PRO A 341 -15.55 16.79 -6.86
N GLU A 342 -15.17 16.84 -5.59
CA GLU A 342 -13.92 17.46 -5.15
C GLU A 342 -12.68 16.79 -5.76
N TYR A 343 -12.73 15.48 -6.04
CA TYR A 343 -11.62 14.74 -6.64
C TYR A 343 -11.45 15.01 -8.13
N ASP A 344 -12.50 15.48 -8.83
CA ASP A 344 -12.40 15.93 -10.23
C ASP A 344 -11.58 17.22 -10.38
N GLN A 345 -11.34 17.93 -9.27
CA GLN A 345 -10.55 19.17 -9.24
C GLN A 345 -9.05 18.90 -8.97
N ILE A 346 -8.64 17.64 -8.82
CA ILE A 346 -7.23 17.26 -8.72
C ILE A 346 -6.56 17.49 -10.09
N GLY A 347 -5.37 18.09 -10.10
CA GLY A 347 -4.64 18.49 -11.30
C GLY A 347 -5.05 19.84 -11.87
N THR A 348 -6.22 20.37 -11.50
CA THR A 348 -6.70 21.70 -11.94
C THR A 348 -6.68 22.73 -10.80
N LYS A 349 -7.33 22.41 -9.68
CA LYS A 349 -7.32 23.24 -8.45
C LYS A 349 -6.25 22.78 -7.47
N TRP A 350 -6.17 21.47 -7.22
CA TRP A 350 -5.24 20.89 -6.27
C TRP A 350 -4.10 20.19 -6.98
N LYS A 351 -2.88 20.48 -6.57
CA LYS A 351 -1.68 19.86 -7.14
C LYS A 351 -1.51 18.44 -6.62
N VAL A 352 -0.72 17.64 -7.32
CA VAL A 352 -0.28 16.32 -6.87
C VAL A 352 1.25 16.31 -6.77
N SER A 353 1.78 15.69 -5.72
CA SER A 353 3.20 15.44 -5.51
C SER A 353 3.47 13.94 -5.51
N PRO A 354 4.65 13.49 -5.99
CA PRO A 354 5.13 12.16 -5.64
C PRO A 354 5.22 12.01 -4.10
N PRO A 355 5.26 10.77 -3.60
CA PRO A 355 5.55 10.55 -2.20
C PRO A 355 7.00 10.88 -1.87
N LEU A 356 7.31 11.03 -0.58
CA LEU A 356 8.69 11.01 -0.11
C LEU A 356 9.40 9.73 -0.56
N GLY A 357 10.71 9.80 -0.77
CA GLY A 357 11.52 8.60 -0.95
C GLY A 357 11.57 7.75 0.32
N VAL A 358 11.95 6.48 0.19
CA VAL A 358 12.05 5.52 1.31
C VAL A 358 12.82 6.08 2.52
N THR A 359 13.96 6.74 2.27
CA THR A 359 14.80 7.30 3.34
C THR A 359 14.11 8.49 4.00
N GLU A 360 13.58 9.41 3.20
CA GLU A 360 12.92 10.63 3.67
C GLU A 360 11.64 10.31 4.44
N LEU A 361 10.83 9.37 3.95
CA LEU A 361 9.59 8.93 4.61
C LEU A 361 9.89 8.30 5.97
N SER A 362 10.89 7.41 6.03
CA SER A 362 11.27 6.75 7.28
C SER A 362 11.82 7.76 8.30
N TYR A 363 12.67 8.69 7.88
CA TYR A 363 13.11 9.81 8.72
C TYR A 363 11.94 10.63 9.28
N ALA A 364 10.98 10.99 8.41
CA ALA A 364 9.82 11.79 8.82
C ALA A 364 8.97 11.06 9.87
N MET A 365 8.73 9.76 9.68
CA MET A 365 7.97 8.94 10.64
C MET A 365 8.69 8.78 11.98
N GLU A 366 10.00 8.51 11.97
CA GLU A 366 10.81 8.41 13.19
C GLU A 366 10.87 9.74 13.96
N ARG A 367 11.03 10.85 13.25
CA ARG A 367 11.01 12.19 13.87
C ARG A 367 9.64 12.50 14.44
N TRP A 368 8.57 12.19 13.70
CA TRP A 368 7.21 12.36 14.20
C TRP A 368 6.99 11.56 15.49
N ASP A 369 7.41 10.29 15.55
CA ASP A 369 7.27 9.48 16.76
C ASP A 369 8.01 10.06 17.95
N ARG A 370 9.20 10.63 17.74
CA ARG A 370 10.02 11.23 18.80
C ARG A 370 9.49 12.58 19.29
N GLU A 371 9.01 13.42 18.38
CA GLU A 371 8.75 14.85 18.67
C GLU A 371 7.27 15.21 18.76
N VAL A 372 6.38 14.41 18.16
CA VAL A 372 4.94 14.66 18.10
C VAL A 372 4.16 13.53 18.75
N GLY A 373 4.39 12.29 18.32
CA GLY A 373 3.65 11.11 18.72
C GLY A 373 3.91 10.66 20.15
N ALA A 374 5.18 10.69 20.58
CA ALA A 374 5.74 10.32 21.89
C ALA A 374 4.77 9.58 22.85
N ASP A 375 4.57 10.08 24.07
CA ASP A 375 3.72 9.48 25.11
C ASP A 375 2.22 9.45 24.76
N GLN A 376 1.86 9.89 23.56
CA GLN A 376 0.48 9.99 23.08
C GLN A 376 0.08 8.83 22.15
N VAL A 377 1.00 7.95 21.72
CA VAL A 377 0.64 6.75 20.95
C VAL A 377 -0.01 5.70 21.86
N LYS A 378 -1.25 5.30 21.56
CA LYS A 378 -1.99 4.28 22.33
C LYS A 378 -2.56 3.18 21.42
N LYS A 379 -2.52 1.95 21.93
CA LYS A 379 -2.98 0.74 21.24
C LYS A 379 -4.50 0.63 21.16
#